data_AF-A0A6G4CK51-F1
#
_entry.id   AF-A0A6G4CK51-F1
#
_cell.length_a   1.000
_cell.length_b   1.000
_cell.length_c   1.000
_cell.angle_alpha   90.00
_cell.angle_beta   90.00
_cell.angle_gamma   90.00
#
_symmetry.space_group_name_H-M   'P 1'
#
loop_
_entity.id
_entity.type
_entity.pdbx_description
1 polymer ?
#
loop_
_entity_poly.entity_id
_entity_poly.type
_entity_poly.pdbx_seq_one_letter_code
_entity_poly.pdbx_strand_id
1 'polypeptide(L)'
;MVKIHILDAGHGDCLLVDCDGVKLLIDAGPSTFRYRKKISAKLAELLNGESVDIAFVTHNDDDHIGGFKYLIENKINIKRFVFN
;
A
#
# COMPACT_ATOMS: atom_id res chain seq x y z
N MET A 1 2.18 20.11 1.73
CA MET A 1 3.53 19.49 1.65
C MET A 1 3.35 18.03 1.30
N VAL A 2 4.02 17.57 0.24
CA VAL A 2 3.94 16.17 -0.20
C VAL A 2 5.01 15.35 0.52
N LYS A 3 4.63 14.21 1.10
CA LYS A 3 5.57 13.20 1.62
C LYS A 3 5.37 11.90 0.84
N ILE A 4 6.47 11.26 0.50
CA ILE A 4 6.47 9.96 -0.19
C ILE A 4 7.23 8.97 0.69
N HIS A 5 6.55 7.89 1.07
CA HIS A 5 7.12 6.77 1.80
C HIS A 5 7.28 5.60 0.84
N ILE A 6 8.53 5.29 0.47
CA ILE A 6 8.85 4.14 -0.36
C ILE A 6 9.03 2.93 0.58
N LEU A 7 8.20 1.91 0.40
CA LEU A 7 8.20 0.70 1.21
C LEU A 7 8.98 -0.40 0.50
N ASP A 8 9.80 -1.12 1.26
CA ASP A 8 10.62 -2.22 0.72
C ASP A 8 9.75 -3.43 0.37
N ALA A 9 9.41 -3.53 -0.92
CA ALA A 9 8.68 -4.63 -1.53
C ALA A 9 9.59 -5.79 -1.99
N GLY A 10 10.91 -5.60 -2.00
CA GLY A 10 11.88 -6.55 -2.56
C GLY A 10 11.87 -6.60 -4.10
N HIS A 11 10.70 -6.83 -4.70
CA HIS A 11 10.44 -6.70 -6.13
C HIS A 11 9.11 -5.95 -6.32
N GLY A 12 8.97 -5.25 -7.44
CA GLY A 12 7.86 -4.35 -7.69
C GLY A 12 7.79 -3.18 -6.71
N ASP A 13 6.59 -2.60 -6.57
CA ASP A 13 6.40 -1.30 -5.92
C ASP A 13 5.42 -1.34 -4.75
N CYS A 14 5.67 -0.46 -3.76
CA CYS A 14 4.70 -0.08 -2.75
C CYS A 14 5.06 1.32 -2.21
N LEU A 15 4.21 2.31 -2.44
CA LEU A 15 4.44 3.69 -2.03
C LEU A 15 3.21 4.25 -1.32
N LEU A 16 3.40 4.82 -0.13
CA LEU A 16 2.38 5.65 0.52
C LEU A 16 2.73 7.13 0.28
N VAL A 17 1.85 7.84 -0.41
CA VAL A 17 1.95 9.28 -0.67
C VAL A 17 0.97 10.00 0.25
N ASP A 18 1.46 10.99 0.99
CA ASP A 18 0.65 11.88 1.81
C ASP A 18 0.68 13.28 1.21
N CYS A 19 -0.45 13.71 0.67
CA CYS A 19 -0.67 15.01 0.07
C CYS A 19 -1.63 15.81 0.94
N ASP A 20 -1.09 16.55 1.91
CA ASP A 20 -1.87 17.41 2.80
C ASP A 20 -3.05 16.68 3.47
N GLY A 21 -2.79 15.45 3.96
CA GLY A 21 -3.78 14.60 4.63
C GLY A 21 -4.48 13.61 3.70
N VAL A 22 -4.39 13.79 2.38
CA VAL A 22 -4.90 12.80 1.41
C VAL A 22 -3.89 11.66 1.27
N LYS A 23 -4.28 10.45 1.63
CA LYS A 23 -3.43 9.25 1.60
C LYS A 23 -3.64 8.47 0.32
N LEU A 24 -2.61 8.38 -0.51
CA LEU A 24 -2.61 7.57 -1.72
C LEU A 24 -1.66 6.38 -1.55
N LEU A 25 -2.10 5.18 -1.89
CA LEU A 25 -1.25 3.99 -1.93
C LEU A 25 -1.03 3.60 -3.39
N ILE A 26 0.22 3.56 -3.84
CA ILE A 26 0.59 3.09 -5.17
C ILE A 26 1.16 1.68 -4.99
N ASP A 27 0.44 0.67 -5.47
CA ASP A 27 0.75 -0.75 -5.34
C ASP A 27 0.93 -1.25 -3.89
N ALA A 28 1.09 -2.55 -3.71
CA ALA A 28 1.14 -3.22 -2.41
C ALA A 28 2.30 -4.21 -2.25
N GLY A 29 3.20 -4.29 -3.23
CA GLY A 29 4.28 -5.28 -3.25
C GLY A 29 3.77 -6.73 -3.47
N PRO A 30 4.68 -7.72 -3.36
CA PRO A 30 4.39 -9.12 -3.63
C PRO A 30 3.54 -9.80 -2.57
N SER A 31 2.86 -10.90 -2.95
CA SER A 31 2.12 -11.77 -2.01
C SER A 31 3.03 -12.60 -1.09
N THR A 32 4.36 -12.54 -1.31
CA THR A 32 5.38 -13.18 -0.49
C THR A 32 5.27 -12.77 0.98
N PHE A 33 5.16 -13.76 1.88
CA PHE A 33 4.86 -13.55 3.31
C PHE A 33 5.78 -12.56 4.01
N ARG A 34 7.10 -12.63 3.75
CA ARG A 34 8.09 -11.74 4.37
C ARG A 34 7.80 -10.27 4.06
N TYR A 35 7.53 -9.94 2.79
CA TYR A 35 7.34 -8.58 2.33
C TYR A 35 5.97 -8.04 2.72
N ARG A 36 4.88 -8.76 2.41
CA ARG A 36 3.52 -8.30 2.78
C ARG A 36 3.33 -8.06 4.28
N LYS A 37 3.98 -8.87 5.14
CA LYS A 37 3.93 -8.67 6.60
C LYS A 37 4.67 -7.39 7.02
N LYS A 38 5.86 -7.15 6.47
CA LYS A 38 6.67 -5.93 6.74
C LYS A 38 5.96 -4.68 6.24
N ILE A 39 5.43 -4.71 5.01
CA ILE A 39 4.65 -3.63 4.40
C ILE A 39 3.41 -3.33 5.25
N SER A 40 2.62 -4.34 5.60
CA SER A 40 1.40 -4.15 6.40
C SER A 40 1.69 -3.51 7.76
N ALA A 41 2.74 -3.95 8.45
CA ALA A 41 3.12 -3.37 9.74
C ALA A 41 3.55 -1.90 9.59
N LYS A 42 4.33 -1.58 8.54
CA LYS A 42 4.78 -0.21 8.31
C LYS A 42 3.66 0.71 7.85
N LEU A 43 2.74 0.22 7.02
CA LEU A 43 1.55 0.99 6.64
C LEU A 43 0.65 1.28 7.85
N ALA A 44 0.44 0.31 8.74
CA ALA A 44 -0.34 0.54 9.96
C ALA A 44 0.28 1.64 10.84
N GLU A 45 1.62 1.65 10.98
CA GLU A 45 2.36 2.70 11.69
C GLU A 45 2.19 4.07 11.02
N LEU A 46 2.36 4.15 9.69
CA LEU A 46 2.31 5.39 8.94
C LEU A 46 0.89 5.98 8.83
N LEU A 47 -0.13 5.13 8.75
CA LEU A 47 -1.52 5.54 8.67
C LEU A 47 -2.08 5.93 10.04
N ASN A 48 -1.54 5.38 11.14
CA ASN A 48 -1.97 5.72 12.50
C ASN A 48 -3.51 5.69 12.70
N GLY A 49 -4.17 4.67 12.13
CA GLY A 49 -5.62 4.50 12.16
C GLY A 49 -6.41 5.27 11.09
N GLU A 50 -5.75 6.13 10.31
CA GLU A 50 -6.34 6.73 9.11
C GLU A 50 -6.52 5.68 7.99
N SER A 51 -7.35 6.03 7.01
CA SER A 51 -7.61 5.18 5.84
C SER A 51 -6.80 5.66 4.64
N VAL A 52 -6.47 4.75 3.72
CA VAL A 52 -6.04 5.11 2.38
C VAL A 52 -7.25 5.63 1.59
N ASP A 53 -7.14 6.83 1.04
CA ASP A 53 -8.21 7.43 0.24
C ASP A 53 -8.32 6.77 -1.14
N ILE A 54 -7.17 6.55 -1.80
CA ILE A 54 -7.11 5.90 -3.10
C ILE A 54 -5.91 4.95 -3.15
N ALA A 55 -6.18 3.69 -3.46
CA ALA A 55 -5.15 2.76 -3.90
C ALA A 55 -5.12 2.75 -5.44
N PHE A 56 -3.97 3.07 -6.02
CA PHE A 56 -3.67 2.89 -7.42
C PHE A 56 -2.96 1.56 -7.60
N VAL A 57 -3.46 0.75 -8.52
CA VAL A 57 -2.84 -0.50 -8.93
C VAL A 57 -2.35 -0.32 -10.35
N THR A 58 -1.03 -0.37 -10.52
CA THR A 58 -0.40 -0.06 -11.81
C THR A 58 -0.66 -1.14 -12.86
N HIS A 59 -0.59 -2.41 -12.44
CA HIS A 59 -0.89 -3.60 -13.22
C HIS A 59 -1.07 -4.82 -12.29
N ASN A 60 -1.37 -6.00 -12.84
CA ASN A 60 -1.75 -7.19 -12.09
C ASN A 60 -0.60 -8.16 -11.78
N ASP A 61 0.65 -7.80 -12.05
CA ASP A 61 1.78 -8.64 -11.66
C ASP A 61 1.88 -8.74 -10.13
N ASP A 62 2.25 -9.92 -9.62
CA ASP A 62 2.18 -10.23 -8.19
C ASP A 62 2.97 -9.22 -7.34
N ASP A 63 4.13 -8.79 -7.84
CA ASP A 63 5.01 -7.85 -7.17
C ASP A 63 4.45 -6.43 -7.06
N HIS A 64 3.29 -6.17 -7.65
CA HIS A 64 2.53 -4.93 -7.50
C HIS A 64 1.19 -5.14 -6.78
N ILE A 65 0.35 -6.07 -7.22
CA ILE A 65 -1.01 -6.26 -6.67
C ILE A 65 -1.06 -7.24 -5.49
N GLY A 66 -0.06 -8.11 -5.35
CA GLY A 66 -0.12 -9.31 -4.51
C GLY A 66 -0.32 -9.04 -3.02
N GLY A 67 0.13 -7.89 -2.52
CA GLY A 67 -0.01 -7.49 -1.13
C GLY A 67 -1.42 -7.09 -0.70
N PHE A 68 -2.28 -6.61 -1.61
CA PHE A 68 -3.55 -5.95 -1.25
C PHE A 68 -4.50 -6.82 -0.43
N LYS A 69 -4.63 -8.11 -0.77
CA LYS A 69 -5.49 -9.03 -0.03
C LYS A 69 -5.08 -9.08 1.45
N TYR A 70 -3.79 -9.18 1.72
CA TYR A 70 -3.26 -9.24 3.08
C TYR A 70 -3.45 -7.92 3.82
N LEU A 71 -3.28 -6.77 3.15
CA LEU A 71 -3.52 -5.45 3.75
C LEU A 71 -4.97 -5.30 4.25
N ILE A 72 -5.94 -5.69 3.42
CA ILE A 72 -7.38 -5.61 3.75
C ILE A 72 -7.71 -6.56 4.92
N GLU A 73 -7.21 -7.80 4.88
CA GLU A 73 -7.39 -8.77 5.97
C GLU A 73 -6.80 -8.27 7.30
N ASN A 74 -5.72 -7.49 7.24
CA ASN A 74 -5.05 -6.87 8.40
C ASN A 74 -5.52 -5.44 8.70
N LYS A 75 -6.75 -5.10 8.30
CA LYS A 75 -7.47 -3.87 8.70
C LYS A 75 -6.87 -2.57 8.17
N ILE A 76 -6.08 -2.61 7.10
CA ILE A 76 -5.77 -1.41 6.32
C ILE A 76 -7.03 -1.05 5.52
N ASN A 77 -7.70 0.04 5.91
CA ASN A 77 -8.91 0.49 5.24
C ASN A 77 -8.55 1.29 3.97
N ILE A 78 -9.12 0.89 2.84
CA ILE A 78 -8.91 1.53 1.53
C ILE A 78 -10.27 1.94 0.99
N LYS A 79 -10.48 3.23 0.75
CA LYS A 79 -11.80 3.77 0.34
C LYS A 79 -12.11 3.52 -1.14
N ARG A 80 -11.10 3.55 -2.01
CA ARG A 80 -11.26 3.37 -3.45
C ARG A 80 -10.04 2.70 -4.05
N PHE A 81 -10.27 1.84 -5.04
CA PHE A 81 -9.25 1.33 -5.94
C PHE A 81 -9.39 1.97 -7.31
N VAL A 82 -8.25 2.28 -7.93
CA VAL A 82 -8.13 2.60 -9.35
C VAL A 82 -7.18 1.58 -9.94
N PHE A 83 -7.65 0.85 -10.94
CA PHE A 83 -6.88 -0.17 -11.67
C PHE A 83 -6.78 0.29 -13.12
N ASN A 84 -5.56 0.32 -13.65
CA ASN A 84 -5.30 0.61 -15.06
C ASN A 84 -5.45 -0.65 -15.92
#